data_AF-A0A1V5P5U9-F1
#
_entry.id   AF-A0A1V5P5U9-F1
#
_cell.length_a   1.000
_cell.length_b   1.000
_cell.length_c   1.000
_cell.angle_alpha   90.00
_cell.angle_beta   90.00
_cell.angle_gamma   90.00
#
_symmetry.space_group_name_H-M   'P 1'
#
loop_
_entity.id
_entity.type
_entity.pdbx_description
1 polymer ?
#
loop_
_entity_poly.entity_id
_entity_poly.type
_entity_poly.pdbx_seq_one_letter_code
_entity_poly.pdbx_strand_id
1 'polypeptide(L)'
;MALTKGGKGLYLHCLPADISGVSCKEGEVEASVFDRFRNPLYKQASYKPYIIAAMIFLAKSLDPANTLLQLEQRAKLRHNA
;
A
#
# COMPACT_ATOMS: atom_id res chain seq x y z
N MET A 1 -1.37 5.16 -21.04
CA MET A 1 -0.59 6.25 -20.40
C MET A 1 -0.53 7.55 -21.20
N ALA A 2 -0.58 7.53 -22.54
CA ALA A 2 -0.43 8.72 -23.38
C ALA A 2 -1.43 9.87 -23.08
N LEU A 3 -2.65 9.55 -22.60
CA LEU A 3 -3.67 10.54 -22.23
C LEU A 3 -3.46 11.17 -20.85
N THR A 4 -2.46 10.72 -20.08
CA THR A 4 -2.16 11.29 -18.75
C THR A 4 -1.27 12.52 -18.88
N LYS A 5 -1.32 13.44 -17.91
CA LYS A 5 -0.45 14.63 -17.88
C LYS A 5 1.02 14.22 -17.99
N GLY A 6 1.66 14.54 -19.12
CA GLY A 6 3.06 14.19 -19.41
C GLY A 6 3.33 12.70 -19.63
N GLY A 7 2.32 11.87 -19.89
CA GLY A 7 2.47 10.44 -20.15
C GLY A 7 2.90 9.60 -18.95
N LYS A 8 2.94 10.20 -17.75
CA LYS A 8 3.51 9.63 -16.51
C LYS A 8 2.51 9.65 -15.35
N GLY A 9 1.23 9.41 -15.63
CA GLY A 9 0.26 9.16 -14.56
C GLY A 9 0.76 8.08 -13.60
N LEU A 10 0.43 8.20 -12.31
CA LEU A 10 0.73 7.14 -11.36
C LEU A 10 -0.25 5.99 -11.60
N TYR A 11 0.27 4.85 -12.05
CA TYR A 11 -0.54 3.63 -12.17
C TYR A 11 -0.76 3.04 -10.76
N LEU A 12 -2.01 2.73 -10.43
CA LEU A 12 -2.43 2.15 -9.17
C LEU A 12 -3.26 0.89 -9.45
N HIS A 13 -3.11 -0.12 -8.60
CA HIS A 13 -3.87 -1.37 -8.67
C HIS A 13 -3.88 -2.02 -7.28
N CYS A 14 -5.00 -2.64 -6.88
CA CYS A 14 -5.13 -3.25 -5.54
C CYS A 14 -4.42 -4.59 -5.38
N LEU A 15 -4.06 -5.23 -6.51
CA LEU A 15 -3.43 -6.54 -6.64
C LEU A 15 -4.34 -7.73 -6.27
N PRO A 16 -4.15 -8.91 -6.91
CA PRO A 16 -3.33 -9.12 -8.12
C PRO A 16 -3.94 -8.41 -9.34
N ALA A 17 -3.10 -8.05 -10.31
CA ALA A 17 -3.56 -7.55 -11.61
C ALA A 17 -3.50 -8.69 -12.63
N ASP A 18 -4.39 -8.67 -13.60
CA ASP A 18 -4.32 -9.55 -14.76
C ASP A 18 -3.36 -8.96 -15.81
N ILE A 19 -2.17 -9.54 -15.89
CA ILE A 19 -1.07 -9.02 -16.70
C ILE A 19 -1.03 -9.76 -18.03
N SER A 20 -1.24 -9.01 -19.12
CA SER A 20 -1.23 -9.52 -20.50
C SER A 20 0.12 -10.16 -20.82
N GLY A 21 0.10 -11.40 -21.31
CA GLY A 21 1.28 -12.19 -21.66
C GLY A 21 2.03 -12.79 -20.47
N VAL A 22 1.54 -12.62 -19.23
CA VAL A 22 2.17 -13.17 -18.02
C VAL A 22 1.19 -14.04 -17.23
N SER A 23 0.13 -13.46 -16.66
CA SER A 23 -0.88 -14.22 -15.91
C SER A 23 -2.06 -14.66 -16.78
N CYS A 24 -2.29 -14.00 -17.92
CA CYS A 24 -3.34 -14.30 -18.88
C CYS A 24 -2.94 -13.85 -20.30
N LYS A 25 -3.67 -14.28 -21.33
CA LYS A 25 -3.40 -13.92 -22.74
C LYS A 25 -3.63 -12.42 -22.99
N GLU A 26 -4.78 -11.91 -22.55
CA GLU A 26 -5.20 -10.51 -22.62
C GLU A 26 -5.77 -10.15 -21.25
N GLY A 27 -5.26 -9.07 -20.65
CA GLY A 27 -5.58 -8.68 -19.27
C GLY A 27 -5.73 -7.17 -19.10
N GLU A 28 -5.76 -6.73 -17.85
CA GLU A 28 -6.01 -5.34 -17.43
C GLU A 28 -4.83 -4.41 -17.75
N VAL A 29 -3.61 -4.94 -17.81
CA VAL A 29 -2.39 -4.13 -17.96
C VAL A 29 -1.33 -4.87 -18.78
N GLU A 30 -0.52 -4.11 -19.54
CA GLU A 30 0.67 -4.64 -20.18
C GLU A 30 1.78 -4.92 -19.16
N ALA A 31 2.56 -5.98 -19.38
CA ALA A 31 3.70 -6.35 -18.54
C ALA A 31 4.68 -5.19 -18.32
N SER A 32 5.03 -4.44 -19.38
CA SER A 32 5.97 -3.32 -19.31
C SER A 32 5.47 -2.17 -18.42
N VAL A 33 4.15 -1.92 -18.41
CA VAL A 33 3.53 -0.90 -17.57
C VAL A 33 3.51 -1.37 -16.12
N PHE A 34 3.12 -2.62 -15.87
CA PHE A 34 3.10 -3.19 -14.52
C PHE A 34 4.51 -3.17 -13.91
N ASP A 35 5.53 -3.61 -14.64
CA ASP A 35 6.90 -3.68 -14.14
C ASP A 35 7.48 -2.31 -13.78
N ARG A 36 7.20 -1.29 -14.60
CA ARG A 36 7.61 0.09 -14.30
C ARG A 36 7.04 0.61 -12.98
N PHE A 37 5.87 0.13 -12.57
CA PHE A 37 5.17 0.59 -11.36
C PHE A 37 5.12 -0.46 -10.24
N ARG A 38 5.80 -1.59 -10.38
CA ARG A 38 5.77 -2.71 -9.40
C ARG A 38 6.14 -2.27 -7.98
N ASN A 39 7.23 -1.51 -7.81
CA ASN A 39 7.64 -0.98 -6.51
C ASN A 39 6.59 -0.02 -5.91
N PRO A 40 6.09 1.01 -6.64
CA PRO A 40 4.95 1.81 -6.21
C PRO A 40 3.69 1.01 -5.81
N LEU A 41 3.31 -0.01 -6.58
CA LEU A 41 2.14 -0.87 -6.29
C LEU A 41 2.33 -1.67 -5.00
N TYR A 42 3.52 -2.21 -4.77
CA TYR A 42 3.82 -2.94 -3.53
C TYR A 42 3.86 -1.99 -2.34
N LYS A 43 4.38 -0.77 -2.53
CA LYS A 43 4.31 0.27 -1.51
C LYS A 43 2.86 0.67 -1.22
N GLN A 44 2.02 0.82 -2.24
CA GLN A 44 0.58 1.06 -2.09
C GLN A 44 -0.08 -0.04 -1.24
N ALA A 45 0.15 -1.31 -1.56
CA ALA A 45 -0.41 -2.44 -0.82
C ALA A 45 0.07 -2.49 0.64
N SER A 46 1.31 -2.04 0.91
CA SER A 46 1.88 -2.00 2.26
C SER A 46 1.14 -1.10 3.25
N TYR A 47 0.32 -0.15 2.77
CA TYR A 47 -0.48 0.71 3.65
C TYR A 47 -1.72 0.00 4.22
N LYS A 48 -2.26 -1.03 3.54
CA LYS A 48 -3.52 -1.68 3.94
C LYS A 48 -3.50 -2.22 5.39
N PRO A 49 -2.44 -2.90 5.87
CA PRO A 49 -2.38 -3.36 7.26
C PRO A 49 -2.45 -2.21 8.28
N TYR A 50 -1.77 -1.09 8.02
CA TYR A 50 -1.76 0.07 8.92
C TYR A 50 -3.10 0.81 8.95
N ILE A 51 -3.80 0.88 7.82
CA ILE A 51 -5.14 1.49 7.77
C ILE A 51 -6.15 0.66 8.58
N ILE A 52 -6.12 -0.67 8.46
CA ILE A 52 -6.98 -1.55 9.26
C ILE A 52 -6.65 -1.39 10.76
N ALA A 53 -5.36 -1.34 11.11
CA ALA A 53 -4.94 -1.09 12.49
C ALA A 53 -5.44 0.27 13.02
N ALA A 54 -5.39 1.32 12.20
CA ALA A 54 -5.92 2.63 12.56
C ALA A 54 -7.44 2.60 12.80
N MET A 55 -8.19 1.91 11.94
CA MET A 55 -9.64 1.72 12.12
C MET A 55 -9.96 1.04 13.46
N ILE A 56 -9.26 -0.04 13.79
CA ILE A 56 -9.42 -0.75 15.07
C ILE A 56 -9.04 0.16 16.25
N PHE A 57 -7.92 0.88 16.13
CA PHE A 57 -7.39 1.73 17.18
C PHE A 57 -8.35 2.88 17.53
N LEU A 58 -8.89 3.55 16.52
CA LEU A 58 -9.89 4.62 16.71
C LEU A 58 -11.19 4.10 17.33
N ALA A 59 -11.58 2.86 17.02
CA ALA A 59 -12.78 2.25 17.59
C ALA A 59 -12.61 1.75 19.03
N LYS A 60 -11.37 1.60 19.52
CA LYS A 60 -11.07 0.98 20.82
C LYS A 60 -10.34 1.88 21.81
N SER A 61 -9.75 2.99 21.35
CA SER A 61 -9.05 3.95 22.19
C SER A 61 -9.85 5.22 22.35
N LEU A 62 -10.22 5.55 23.59
CA LEU A 62 -10.96 6.79 23.90
C LEU A 62 -10.15 8.06 23.54
N ASP A 63 -8.83 8.02 23.80
CA ASP A 63 -7.88 9.06 23.40
C ASP A 63 -6.72 8.43 22.61
N PRO A 64 -6.86 8.29 21.28
CA PRO A 64 -5.85 7.70 20.41
C PRO A 64 -4.52 8.45 20.43
N ALA A 65 -4.54 9.78 20.54
CA ALA A 65 -3.33 10.59 20.47
C ALA A 65 -2.45 10.40 21.71
N ASN A 66 -3.05 10.49 22.91
CA ASN A 66 -2.33 10.26 24.15
C ASN A 66 -1.85 8.79 24.26
N THR A 67 -2.64 7.83 23.79
CA THR A 67 -2.23 6.42 23.76
C THR A 67 -0.97 6.22 22.90
N LEU A 68 -0.86 6.88 21.75
CA LEU A 68 0.35 6.82 20.92
C LEU A 68 1.56 7.44 21.62
N LEU A 69 1.40 8.60 22.27
CA LEU A 69 2.48 9.24 23.05
C LEU A 69 2.98 8.32 24.17
N GLN A 70 2.08 7.62 24.86
CA GLN A 70 2.45 6.66 25.90
C GLN A 70 3.15 5.42 25.35
N LEU A 71 2.81 4.96 24.14
CA LEU A 71 3.49 3.84 23.48
C LEU A 71 4.91 4.24 23.05
N GLU A 72 5.07 5.45 22.52
CA GLU A 72 6.37 6.04 22.18
C GLU A 72 7.27 6.15 23.42
N GLN A 73 6.77 6.74 24.51
CA GLN A 73 7.52 6.87 25.77
C GLN A 73 7.95 5.53 26.35
N ARG A 74 7.09 4.50 26.26
CA ARG A 74 7.42 3.13 26.71
C ARG A 74 8.52 2.49 25.86
N ALA A 75 8.68 2.90 24.61
CA ALA A 75 9.73 2.47 23.68
C ALA A 75 9.98 0.95 23.66
N LYS A 76 8.93 0.14 23.82
CA LYS A 76 9.07 -1.32 23.91
C LYS A 76 9.52 -1.88 22.56
N LEU A 77 10.67 -2.57 22.55
CA LEU A 77 11.20 -3.18 21.34
C LEU A 77 10.23 -4.22 20.76
N ARG A 78 10.00 -4.14 19.45
CA ARG A 78 9.20 -5.13 18.71
C ARG A 78 9.94 -6.46 18.57
N HIS A 79 11.26 -6.40 18.36
CA HIS A 79 12.16 -7.54 18.29
C HIS A 79 13.39 -7.23 19.15
N ASN A 80 13.85 -8.19 19.94
CA ASN A 80 15.14 -8.08 20.61
C ASN A 80 16.24 -8.25 19.56
N ALA A 81 17.30 -7.43 19.66
CA ALA A 81 18.51 -7.58 18.85
C ALA A 81 19.29 -8.83 19.29
#